data_AF-A0A7S0EF28-F1
#
_entry.id   AF-A0A7S0EF28-F1
#
_cell.length_a   1.000
_cell.length_b   1.000
_cell.length_c   1.000
_cell.angle_alpha   90.00
_cell.angle_beta   90.00
_cell.angle_gamma   90.00
#
_symmetry.space_group_name_H-M   'P 1'
#
loop_
_entity.id
_entity.type
_entity.pdbx_description
1 polymer ?
#
loop_
_entity_poly.entity_id
_entity_poly.type
_entity_poly.pdbx_seq_one_letter_code
_entity_poly.pdbx_strand_id
1 'polypeptide(L)'
;LKVTLSTGVAAVPPRPPPPPASPPCIDVALKNAGWQMISFTCIDDDDNTLGILQSAPWKVDDKILARDGRLLFATYDGSKWVGSLTGFSYATGYKVFSSGPAGSMIQQRGGPQLPVEDV
;
A
#
# COMPACT_ATOMS: atom_id res chain seq x y z
N LEU A 1 22.82 -7.52 -67.59
CA LEU A 1 21.83 -7.80 -66.53
C LEU A 1 22.10 -6.85 -65.36
N LYS A 2 21.14 -6.01 -64.98
CA LYS A 2 21.24 -5.08 -63.85
C LYS A 2 20.36 -5.65 -62.73
N VAL A 3 20.97 -6.15 -61.66
CA VAL A 3 20.24 -6.73 -60.51
C VAL A 3 20.02 -5.61 -59.49
N THR A 4 18.77 -5.20 -59.33
CA THR A 4 18.35 -4.20 -58.34
C THR A 4 17.92 -4.93 -57.07
N LEU A 5 18.64 -4.74 -55.96
CA LEU A 5 18.18 -5.20 -54.64
C LEU A 5 17.00 -4.33 -54.19
N SER A 6 15.85 -4.94 -53.93
CA SER A 6 14.70 -4.29 -53.31
C SER A 6 14.81 -4.47 -51.80
N THR A 7 15.09 -3.38 -51.08
CA THR A 7 15.10 -3.35 -49.61
C THR A 7 13.66 -3.31 -49.12
N GLY A 8 13.13 -4.45 -48.69
CA GLY A 8 11.82 -4.53 -48.03
C GLY A 8 11.89 -3.86 -46.66
N VAL A 9 11.20 -2.74 -46.49
CA VAL A 9 11.00 -2.11 -45.17
C VAL A 9 9.96 -2.95 -44.44
N ALA A 10 10.40 -3.85 -43.57
CA ALA A 10 9.49 -4.56 -42.66
C ALA A 10 8.80 -3.52 -41.76
N ALA A 11 7.48 -3.42 -41.85
CA ALA A 11 6.68 -2.54 -41.00
C ALA A 11 6.80 -3.01 -39.54
N VAL A 12 7.30 -2.14 -38.66
CA VAL A 12 7.33 -2.40 -37.22
C VAL A 12 5.88 -2.41 -36.73
N PRO A 13 5.43 -3.46 -36.01
CA PRO A 13 4.08 -3.48 -35.47
C PRO A 13 3.86 -2.29 -34.51
N PRO A 14 2.65 -1.71 -34.45
CA PRO A 14 2.36 -0.60 -33.55
C PRO A 14 2.63 -1.04 -32.10
N ARG A 15 3.37 -0.21 -31.37
CA ARG A 15 3.67 -0.48 -29.95
C ARG A 15 2.34 -0.49 -29.17
N PRO A 16 2.14 -1.45 -28.23
CA PRO A 16 0.99 -1.42 -27.34
C PRO A 16 0.93 -0.08 -26.60
N PRO A 17 -0.28 0.44 -26.28
CA PRO A 17 -0.39 1.61 -25.43
C PRO A 17 0.32 1.36 -24.10
N PRO A 18 0.97 2.38 -23.52
CA PRO A 18 1.60 2.24 -22.22
C PRO A 18 0.54 1.86 -21.16
N PRO A 19 0.93 1.12 -20.11
CA PRO A 19 0.04 0.83 -18.99
C PRO A 19 -0.51 2.13 -18.39
N PRO A 20 -1.71 2.11 -17.79
CA PRO A 20 -2.19 3.22 -16.98
C PRO A 20 -1.14 3.60 -15.93
N ALA A 21 -0.97 4.91 -15.70
CA ALA A 21 -0.12 5.38 -14.62
C ALA A 21 -0.65 4.86 -13.28
N SER A 22 0.24 4.38 -12.41
CA SER A 22 -0.13 3.96 -11.06
C SER A 22 -0.75 5.13 -10.26
N PRO A 23 -1.71 4.87 -9.36
CA PRO A 23 -2.27 5.90 -8.50
C PRO A 23 -1.18 6.62 -7.70
N PRO A 24 -1.34 7.93 -7.40
CA PRO A 24 -0.40 8.62 -6.53
C PRO A 24 -0.42 7.99 -5.13
N CYS A 25 0.74 8.00 -4.47
CA CYS A 25 0.80 7.62 -3.07
C CYS A 25 0.09 8.67 -2.21
N ILE A 26 -0.96 8.27 -1.50
CA ILE A 26 -1.81 9.16 -0.69
C ILE A 26 -1.78 8.75 0.77
N ASP A 27 -1.84 9.70 1.69
CA ASP A 27 -1.90 9.40 3.12
C ASP A 27 -3.27 8.82 3.53
N VAL A 28 -3.27 7.97 4.56
CA VAL A 28 -4.52 7.42 5.12
C VAL A 28 -5.01 8.33 6.24
N ALA A 29 -6.20 8.92 6.06
CA ALA A 29 -6.86 9.69 7.10
C ALA A 29 -7.60 8.79 8.10
N LEU A 30 -7.32 8.95 9.39
CA LEU A 30 -8.12 8.41 10.49
C LEU A 30 -9.38 9.25 10.66
N LYS A 31 -10.50 8.78 10.12
CA LYS A 31 -11.73 9.56 9.95
C LYS A 31 -12.43 9.90 11.26
N ASN A 32 -12.30 9.04 12.25
CA ASN A 32 -12.97 9.16 13.54
C ASN A 32 -12.10 8.62 14.67
N ALA A 33 -12.42 9.04 15.90
CA ALA A 33 -12.03 8.29 17.07
C ALA A 33 -12.93 7.04 17.18
N GLY A 34 -12.33 5.87 17.31
CA GLY A 34 -13.00 4.58 17.34
C GLY A 34 -12.53 3.63 16.24
N TRP A 35 -13.35 2.62 15.97
CA TRP A 35 -13.07 1.57 14.99
C TRP A 35 -13.35 2.04 13.56
N GLN A 36 -12.39 1.80 12.67
CA GLN A 36 -12.48 2.07 11.22
C GLN A 36 -11.70 1.06 10.40
N MET A 37 -12.07 0.93 9.12
CA MET A 37 -11.33 0.13 8.15
C MET A 37 -10.36 1.02 7.37
N ILE A 38 -9.13 0.54 7.18
CA ILE A 38 -8.13 1.18 6.35
C ILE A 38 -7.45 0.15 5.43
N SER A 39 -6.84 0.65 4.36
CA SER A 39 -5.97 -0.09 3.46
C SER A 39 -4.78 0.79 3.10
N PHE A 40 -3.65 0.16 2.78
CA PHE A 40 -2.46 0.86 2.33
C PHE A 40 -2.33 0.70 0.81
N THR A 41 -2.02 1.80 0.14
CA THR A 41 -1.83 1.89 -1.32
C THR A 41 -0.34 1.95 -1.67
N CYS A 42 0.50 2.33 -0.71
CA CYS A 42 1.95 2.40 -0.83
C CYS A 42 2.59 2.05 0.51
N ILE A 43 3.51 1.10 0.45
CA ILE A 43 4.35 0.67 1.55
C ILE A 43 5.77 0.53 0.96
N ASP A 44 6.77 1.16 1.57
CA ASP A 44 8.15 0.93 1.17
C ASP A 44 8.47 -0.56 1.38
N ASP A 45 9.09 -1.21 0.39
CA ASP A 45 9.39 -2.65 0.46
C ASP A 45 10.31 -3.00 1.65
N ASP A 46 11.14 -2.04 2.06
CA ASP A 46 12.02 -2.10 3.23
C ASP A 46 11.29 -1.83 4.57
N ASP A 47 10.09 -1.25 4.53
CA ASP A 47 9.25 -0.88 5.68
C ASP A 47 7.87 -1.56 5.65
N ASN A 48 7.81 -2.83 5.26
CA ASN A 48 6.66 -3.71 5.56
C ASN A 48 6.51 -3.98 7.08
N THR A 49 6.94 -3.06 7.93
CA THR A 49 6.87 -3.10 9.38
C THR A 49 5.76 -2.17 9.90
N LEU A 50 5.54 -2.16 11.21
CA LEU A 50 4.61 -1.22 11.85
C LEU A 50 5.16 0.22 11.92
N GLY A 51 6.31 0.51 11.30
CA GLY A 51 6.94 1.84 11.27
C GLY A 51 6.09 2.90 10.58
N ILE A 52 5.36 2.55 9.52
CA ILE A 52 4.44 3.46 8.81
C ILE A 52 3.38 4.09 9.73
N LEU A 53 3.03 3.42 10.84
CA LEU A 53 2.07 3.97 11.80
C LEU A 53 2.65 5.15 12.60
N GLN A 54 3.97 5.34 12.69
CA GLN A 54 4.58 6.35 13.57
C GLN A 54 4.19 7.80 13.25
N SER A 55 3.69 8.09 12.05
CA SER A 55 3.30 9.46 11.66
C SER A 55 1.99 9.93 12.32
N ALA A 56 1.17 9.02 12.83
CA ALA A 56 -0.09 9.35 13.49
C ALA A 56 0.07 9.37 15.02
N PRO A 57 -0.66 10.25 15.75
CA PRO A 57 -0.49 10.44 17.19
C PRO A 57 -1.25 9.39 18.02
N TRP A 58 -0.85 8.13 17.90
CA TRP A 58 -1.46 7.00 18.62
C TRP A 58 -1.37 7.16 20.14
N LYS A 59 -2.35 6.56 20.83
CA LYS A 59 -2.42 6.51 22.29
C LYS A 59 -2.31 5.07 22.77
N VAL A 60 -1.90 4.93 24.03
CA VAL A 60 -1.86 3.63 24.71
C VAL A 60 -3.20 2.93 24.51
N ASP A 61 -3.15 1.63 24.25
CA ASP A 61 -4.28 0.75 23.96
C ASP A 61 -4.97 0.93 22.60
N ASP A 62 -4.51 1.84 21.74
CA ASP A 62 -4.93 1.85 20.33
C ASP A 62 -4.55 0.52 19.65
N LYS A 63 -5.39 0.05 18.71
CA LYS A 63 -5.30 -1.31 18.17
C LYS A 63 -5.36 -1.34 16.66
N ILE A 64 -4.67 -2.29 16.07
CA ILE A 64 -4.82 -2.67 14.67
C ILE A 64 -5.01 -4.18 14.57
N LEU A 65 -5.91 -4.60 13.68
CA LEU A 65 -6.31 -5.98 13.47
C LEU A 65 -6.26 -6.30 11.98
N ALA A 66 -5.87 -7.52 11.65
CA ALA A 66 -5.91 -8.06 10.30
C ALA A 66 -6.32 -9.55 10.32
N ARG A 67 -6.60 -10.11 9.15
CA ARG A 67 -6.83 -11.55 8.98
C ARG A 67 -6.03 -12.09 7.82
N ASP A 68 -5.25 -13.14 8.07
CA ASP A 68 -4.40 -13.85 7.10
C ASP A 68 -4.54 -15.38 7.27
N GLY A 69 -5.78 -15.86 7.37
CA GLY A 69 -6.08 -17.23 7.80
C GLY A 69 -6.16 -17.39 9.33
N ARG A 70 -5.65 -16.42 10.10
CA ARG A 70 -5.88 -16.26 11.54
C ARG A 70 -6.10 -14.80 11.91
N LEU A 71 -6.48 -14.53 13.16
CA LEU A 71 -6.53 -13.16 13.66
C LEU A 71 -5.11 -12.68 13.99
N LEU A 72 -4.68 -11.61 13.33
CA LEU A 72 -3.50 -10.86 13.70
C LEU A 72 -3.89 -9.56 14.40
N PHE A 73 -3.07 -9.13 15.36
CA PHE A 73 -3.29 -7.86 16.06
C PHE A 73 -1.98 -7.22 16.50
N ALA A 74 -2.01 -5.90 16.64
CA ALA A 74 -1.03 -5.17 17.44
C ALA A 74 -1.73 -4.10 18.29
N THR A 75 -1.20 -3.85 19.48
CA THR A 75 -1.64 -2.79 20.40
C THR A 75 -0.49 -1.83 20.64
N TYR A 76 -0.76 -0.53 20.64
CA TYR A 76 0.25 0.47 20.97
C TYR A 76 0.45 0.53 22.49
N ASP A 77 1.67 0.27 22.95
CA ASP A 77 2.02 0.23 24.38
C ASP A 77 2.40 1.61 24.95
N GLY A 78 2.32 2.66 24.14
CA GLY A 78 2.79 4.01 24.46
C GLY A 78 4.18 4.33 23.92
N SER A 79 4.90 3.33 23.40
CA SER A 79 6.20 3.50 22.75
C SER A 79 6.25 2.85 21.37
N LYS A 80 5.71 1.63 21.23
CA LYS A 80 5.72 0.83 20.02
C LYS A 80 4.46 -0.02 19.91
N TRP A 81 4.29 -0.61 18.74
CA TRP A 81 3.24 -1.58 18.49
C TRP A 81 3.70 -2.98 18.88
N VAL A 82 2.89 -3.69 19.65
CA VAL A 82 3.18 -5.03 20.17
C VAL A 82 2.03 -5.99 19.84
N GLY A 83 2.36 -7.15 19.29
CA GLY A 83 1.38 -8.20 19.00
C GLY A 83 1.86 -9.15 17.91
N SER A 84 0.92 -9.93 17.35
CA SER A 84 1.18 -10.90 16.29
C SER A 84 1.20 -10.31 14.88
N LEU A 85 0.62 -9.12 14.69
CA LEU A 85 0.76 -8.36 13.45
C LEU A 85 2.13 -7.68 13.47
N THR A 86 3.00 -8.03 12.53
CA THR A 86 4.37 -7.47 12.46
C THR A 86 4.58 -6.57 11.25
N GLY A 87 3.62 -6.55 10.32
CA GLY A 87 3.79 -5.89 9.04
C GLY A 87 2.52 -5.70 8.25
N PHE A 88 2.67 -5.01 7.13
CA PHE A 88 1.59 -4.65 6.23
C PHE A 88 1.75 -5.30 4.86
N SER A 89 0.65 -5.31 4.12
CA SER A 89 0.52 -5.88 2.79
C SER A 89 -0.63 -5.17 2.09
N TYR A 90 -0.43 -4.93 0.80
CA TYR A 90 -1.40 -4.37 -0.13
C TYR A 90 -2.68 -5.21 -0.28
N ALA A 91 -2.56 -6.54 -0.14
CA ALA A 91 -3.68 -7.46 -0.32
C ALA A 91 -4.60 -7.58 0.91
N THR A 92 -4.27 -6.87 1.99
CA THR A 92 -4.92 -7.04 3.29
C THR A 92 -5.59 -5.75 3.74
N GLY A 93 -6.85 -5.85 4.16
CA GLY A 93 -7.55 -4.78 4.86
C GLY A 93 -7.31 -4.84 6.37
N TYR A 94 -7.20 -3.67 7.00
CA TYR A 94 -6.93 -3.55 8.43
C TYR A 94 -8.10 -2.88 9.14
N LYS A 95 -8.45 -3.39 10.33
CA LYS A 95 -9.39 -2.74 11.24
C LYS A 95 -8.60 -2.06 12.35
N VAL A 96 -8.72 -0.74 12.44
CA VAL A 96 -7.97 0.10 13.37
C VAL A 96 -8.92 0.72 14.38
N PHE A 97 -8.52 0.73 15.65
CA PHE A 97 -9.06 1.58 16.70
C PHE A 97 -8.07 2.71 16.96
N SER A 98 -8.51 3.96 16.81
CA SER A 98 -7.74 5.13 17.21
C SER A 98 -8.54 5.95 18.22
N SER A 99 -7.94 6.32 19.34
CA SER A 99 -8.53 7.25 20.30
C SER A 99 -8.04 8.70 20.14
N GLY A 100 -7.14 8.94 19.19
CA GLY A 100 -6.60 10.26 18.87
C GLY A 100 -7.58 11.16 18.09
N PRO A 101 -7.13 12.38 17.72
CA PRO A 101 -7.95 13.33 16.97
C PRO A 101 -8.33 12.79 15.59
N ALA A 102 -9.61 12.95 15.22
CA ALA A 102 -10.05 12.71 13.85
C ALA A 102 -9.29 13.61 12.86
N GLY A 103 -9.01 13.08 11.67
CA GLY A 103 -8.18 13.75 10.65
C GLY A 103 -6.68 13.52 10.80
N SER A 104 -6.25 12.76 11.81
CA SER A 104 -4.85 12.30 11.90
C SER A 104 -4.46 11.49 10.66
N MET A 105 -3.24 11.69 10.16
CA MET A 105 -2.78 11.10 8.90
C MET A 105 -1.71 10.04 9.15
N ILE A 106 -1.89 8.86 8.56
CA ILE A 106 -0.85 7.86 8.39
C ILE A 106 -0.16 8.16 7.07
N GLN A 107 1.11 8.58 7.14
CA GLN A 107 1.91 8.96 5.99
C GLN A 107 2.36 7.71 5.26
N GLN A 108 1.89 7.54 4.04
CA GLN A 108 2.30 6.41 3.21
C GLN A 108 3.58 6.78 2.45
N ARG A 109 4.44 5.79 2.24
CA ARG A 109 5.68 5.92 1.46
C ARG A 109 5.87 4.68 0.59
N GLY A 110 6.78 4.77 -0.37
CA GLY A 110 7.06 3.69 -1.32
C GLY A 110 6.29 3.76 -2.62
N GLY A 111 6.58 2.77 -3.45
CA GLY A 111 5.96 2.62 -4.77
C GLY A 111 4.47 2.30 -4.62
N PRO A 112 3.60 2.90 -5.45
CA PRO A 112 2.21 2.48 -5.49
C PRO A 112 2.11 1.03 -5.97
N GLN A 113 1.15 0.29 -5.44
CA GLN A 113 0.85 -1.05 -5.92
C GLN A 113 0.57 -1.02 -7.44
N LEU A 114 1.31 -1.80 -8.22
CA LEU A 114 0.96 -2.04 -9.62
C LEU A 114 -0.34 -2.87 -9.69
N PRO A 115 -1.21 -2.64 -10.69
CA PRO A 115 -2.35 -3.51 -10.92
C PRO A 115 -1.89 -4.96 -10.94
N VAL A 116 -2.48 -5.79 -10.08
CA VAL A 116 -2.24 -7.23 -10.14
C VAL A 116 -2.94 -7.73 -11.39
N GLU A 117 -2.24 -8.51 -12.23
CA GLU A 117 -2.90 -9.13 -13.37
C GLU A 117 -4.03 -10.06 -12.89
N ASP A 118 -5.14 -10.05 -13.60
CA ASP A 118 -6.23 -10.99 -13.37
C ASP A 118 -5.78 -12.35 -13.93
N VAL A 119 -5.58 -13.34 -13.05
CA VAL A 119 -5.06 -14.68 -13.40
C VAL A 119 -6.20 -15.66 -13.61
#